data_AF-A0A1H6J2W7-F1
#
_entry.id   AF-A0A1H6J2W7-F1
#
_cell.length_a   1.000
_cell.length_b   1.000
_cell.length_c   1.000
_cell.angle_alpha   90.00
_cell.angle_beta   90.00
_cell.angle_gamma   90.00
#
_symmetry.space_group_name_H-M   'P 1'
#
loop_
_entity.id
_entity.type
_entity.pdbx_description
1 polymer ?
#
loop_
_entity_poly.entity_id
_entity_poly.type
_entity_poly.pdbx_seq_one_letter_code
_entity_poly.pdbx_strand_id
1 'polypeptide(L)'
;MTEQRESRHDEGATADRATDVLSELGHETDREILMILVAESPLHIMDIARTADRHPITIDQTCARLYEHGQIHPVGRGLYEITDDGKRRIGDDSET
;
A
#
# COMPACT_ATOMS: atom_id res chain seq x y z
N MET A 1 23.79 -33.31 -39.37
CA MET A 1 22.53 -33.68 -38.69
C MET A 1 22.43 -32.79 -37.47
N THR A 2 21.59 -31.76 -37.58
CA THR A 2 21.10 -30.88 -36.53
C THR A 2 20.12 -31.61 -35.60
N GLU A 3 19.75 -30.93 -34.50
CA GLU A 3 18.69 -31.26 -33.50
C GLU A 3 19.25 -31.90 -32.21
N GLN A 4 18.91 -31.46 -30.98
CA GLN A 4 17.75 -30.72 -30.48
C GLN A 4 18.05 -30.17 -29.06
N ARG A 5 17.48 -28.99 -28.74
CA ARG A 5 16.73 -28.55 -27.52
C ARG A 5 17.15 -29.12 -26.14
N GLU A 6 17.17 -28.36 -25.05
CA GLU A 6 16.11 -27.51 -24.50
C GLU A 6 16.69 -26.41 -23.61
N SER A 7 16.34 -25.17 -23.90
CA SER A 7 16.49 -24.03 -23.00
C SER A 7 15.39 -24.11 -21.93
N ARG A 8 15.70 -24.66 -20.76
CA ARG A 8 14.94 -24.40 -19.54
C ARG A 8 15.73 -23.39 -18.74
N HIS A 9 15.13 -22.24 -18.46
CA HIS A 9 15.28 -21.37 -17.29
C HIS A 9 14.74 -19.99 -17.68
N ASP A 10 13.42 -19.78 -17.57
CA ASP A 10 12.83 -18.43 -17.63
C ASP A 10 11.52 -18.28 -16.81
N GLU A 11 11.19 -19.19 -15.90
CA GLU A 11 9.97 -19.08 -15.06
C GLU A 11 10.23 -18.43 -13.68
N GLY A 12 11.49 -18.31 -13.25
CA GLY A 12 11.83 -17.71 -11.94
C GLY A 12 11.92 -16.18 -11.94
N ALA A 13 12.24 -15.55 -13.09
CA ALA A 13 12.54 -14.12 -13.17
C ALA A 13 11.30 -13.23 -13.36
N THR A 14 10.16 -13.81 -13.74
CA THR A 14 8.88 -13.12 -13.96
C THR A 14 8.04 -13.06 -12.68
N ALA A 15 8.07 -14.11 -11.87
CA ALA A 15 7.40 -14.15 -10.57
C ALA A 15 8.02 -13.14 -9.58
N ASP A 16 9.35 -13.08 -9.52
CA ASP A 16 10.12 -12.16 -8.66
C ASP A 16 9.82 -10.69 -8.97
N ARG A 17 9.78 -10.33 -10.27
CA ARG A 17 9.40 -8.98 -10.72
C ARG A 17 7.94 -8.63 -10.45
N ALA A 18 7.03 -9.59 -10.55
CA ALA A 18 5.61 -9.35 -10.28
C ALA A 18 5.38 -9.09 -8.78
N THR A 19 6.07 -9.79 -7.89
CA THR A 19 5.99 -9.55 -6.44
C THR A 19 6.58 -8.20 -6.03
N ASP A 20 7.64 -7.76 -6.70
CA ASP A 20 8.28 -6.46 -6.44
C ASP A 20 7.34 -5.29 -6.79
N VAL A 21 6.75 -5.33 -8.00
CA VAL A 21 5.79 -4.31 -8.46
C VAL A 21 4.53 -4.26 -7.58
N LEU A 22 4.01 -5.41 -7.15
CA LEU A 22 2.84 -5.45 -6.27
C LEU A 22 3.15 -4.89 -4.87
N SER A 23 4.37 -5.10 -4.38
CA SER A 23 4.83 -4.55 -3.10
C SER A 23 4.99 -3.03 -3.19
N GLU A 24 5.60 -2.53 -4.27
CA GLU A 24 5.78 -1.10 -4.53
C GLU A 24 4.44 -0.37 -4.64
N LEU A 25 3.48 -0.91 -5.39
CA LEU A 25 2.12 -0.37 -5.48
C LEU A 25 1.39 -0.37 -4.12
N GLY A 26 1.64 -1.40 -3.29
CA GLY A 26 1.15 -1.46 -1.92
C GLY A 26 1.73 -0.33 -1.07
N HIS A 27 3.04 -0.10 -1.14
CA HIS A 27 3.73 0.97 -0.41
C HIS A 27 3.29 2.37 -0.86
N GLU A 28 3.10 2.59 -2.16
CA GLU A 28 2.58 3.85 -2.69
C GLU A 28 1.17 4.13 -2.16
N THR A 29 0.29 3.13 -2.18
CA THR A 29 -1.07 3.25 -1.65
C THR A 29 -1.07 3.53 -0.15
N ASP A 30 -0.18 2.86 0.60
CA ASP A 30 -0.03 3.10 2.03
C ASP A 30 0.35 4.56 2.30
N ARG A 31 1.38 5.06 1.59
CA ARG A 31 1.89 6.42 1.77
C ARG A 31 0.83 7.45 1.41
N GLU A 32 0.10 7.25 0.32
CA GLU A 32 -0.99 8.10 -0.11
C GLU A 32 -2.08 8.23 0.98
N ILE A 33 -2.53 7.12 1.55
CA ILE A 33 -3.53 7.13 2.64
C ILE A 33 -3.00 7.86 3.88
N LEU A 34 -1.74 7.62 4.27
CA LEU A 34 -1.15 8.30 5.41
C LEU A 34 -1.06 9.82 5.17
N MET A 35 -0.68 10.27 3.96
CA MET A 35 -0.66 11.69 3.61
C MET A 35 -2.05 12.33 3.66
N ILE A 36 -3.07 11.63 3.18
CA ILE A 36 -4.48 12.08 3.27
C ILE A 36 -4.87 12.28 4.73
N LEU A 37 -4.55 11.34 5.61
CA LEU A 37 -4.88 11.43 7.04
C LEU A 37 -4.04 12.47 7.81
N VAL A 38 -2.82 12.78 7.36
CA VAL A 38 -2.05 13.92 7.89
C VAL A 38 -2.72 15.24 7.54
N ALA A 39 -3.24 15.37 6.31
CA ALA A 39 -3.90 16.59 5.86
C ALA A 39 -5.23 16.81 6.59
N GLU A 40 -6.00 15.75 6.80
CA GLU A 40 -7.30 15.80 7.47
C GLU A 40 -7.60 14.50 8.22
N SER A 41 -7.87 14.60 9.53
CA SER A 41 -8.16 13.46 10.39
C SER A 41 -9.13 13.89 11.51
N PRO A 42 -10.09 13.03 11.91
CA PRO A 42 -10.41 11.71 11.36
C PRO A 42 -11.11 11.77 9.99
N LEU A 43 -10.92 10.75 9.14
CA LEU A 43 -11.64 10.61 7.86
C LEU A 43 -12.31 9.25 7.70
N HIS A 44 -13.45 9.25 7.01
CA HIS A 44 -14.19 8.04 6.68
C HIS A 44 -13.55 7.35 5.48
N ILE A 45 -13.60 6.01 5.45
CA ILE A 45 -13.04 5.21 4.35
C ILE A 45 -13.48 5.69 2.95
N MET A 46 -14.74 6.09 2.81
CA MET A 46 -15.28 6.59 1.53
C MET A 46 -14.66 7.93 1.12
N ASP A 47 -14.33 8.79 2.08
CA ASP A 47 -13.69 10.07 1.80
C ASP A 47 -12.21 9.86 1.45
N ILE A 48 -11.53 8.94 2.13
CA ILE A 48 -10.16 8.52 1.77
C ILE A 48 -10.14 7.94 0.34
N ALA A 49 -11.06 7.04 0.00
CA ALA A 49 -11.18 6.45 -1.33
C ALA A 49 -11.44 7.49 -2.43
N ARG A 50 -12.31 8.46 -2.15
CA ARG A 50 -12.57 9.56 -3.07
C ARG A 50 -11.33 10.44 -3.27
N THR A 51 -10.60 10.77 -2.21
CA THR A 51 -9.41 11.63 -2.29
C THR A 51 -8.25 10.94 -3.00
N ALA A 52 -8.06 9.63 -2.77
CA ALA A 52 -7.03 8.83 -3.43
C ALA A 52 -7.42 8.39 -4.85
N ASP A 53 -8.63 8.70 -5.33
CA ASP A 53 -9.20 8.18 -6.58
C ASP A 53 -9.06 6.65 -6.73
N ARG A 54 -9.32 5.92 -5.64
CA ARG A 54 -9.17 4.46 -5.57
C ARG A 54 -10.47 3.80 -5.13
N HIS A 55 -10.59 2.52 -5.46
CA HIS A 55 -11.75 1.74 -5.08
C HIS A 55 -11.83 1.57 -3.55
N PRO A 56 -13.01 1.73 -2.90
CA PRO A 56 -13.14 1.61 -1.45
C PRO A 56 -12.63 0.30 -0.86
N ILE A 57 -12.75 -0.82 -1.59
CA ILE A 57 -12.21 -2.12 -1.16
C ILE A 57 -10.67 -2.08 -1.05
N THR A 58 -9.98 -1.42 -1.99
CA THR A 58 -8.52 -1.29 -1.95
C THR A 58 -8.08 -0.44 -0.76
N ILE A 59 -8.83 0.62 -0.46
CA ILE A 59 -8.61 1.44 0.73
C ILE A 59 -8.88 0.64 1.99
N ASP A 60 -9.95 -0.13 2.06
CA ASP A 60 -10.29 -0.95 3.24
C ASP A 60 -9.16 -1.93 3.58
N GLN A 61 -8.70 -2.68 2.58
CA GLN A 61 -7.59 -3.61 2.71
C GLN A 61 -6.30 -2.93 3.15
N THR A 62 -6.05 -1.72 2.63
CA THR A 62 -4.85 -0.97 3.00
C THR A 62 -4.96 -0.39 4.41
N CYS A 63 -6.12 0.15 4.80
CA CYS A 63 -6.38 0.60 6.17
C CYS A 63 -6.23 -0.54 7.17
N ALA A 64 -6.69 -1.75 6.85
CA ALA A 64 -6.49 -2.92 7.69
C ALA A 64 -4.99 -3.22 7.91
N ARG A 65 -4.18 -3.20 6.84
CA ARG A 65 -2.71 -3.37 6.93
C ARG A 65 -2.04 -2.25 7.74
N LEU A 66 -2.37 -0.99 7.46
CA LEU A 66 -1.84 0.16 8.21
C LEU A 66 -2.19 0.09 9.70
N TYR A 67 -3.40 -0.39 10.03
CA TYR A 67 -3.84 -0.63 11.40
C TYR A 67 -3.03 -1.75 12.07
N GLU A 68 -2.79 -2.86 11.39
CA GLU A 68 -1.94 -3.96 11.87
C GLU A 68 -0.51 -3.48 12.19
N HIS A 69 0.00 -2.50 11.44
CA HIS A 69 1.29 -1.85 11.68
C HIS A 69 1.25 -0.71 12.70
N GLY A 70 0.10 -0.40 13.30
CA GLY A 70 -0.05 0.66 14.30
C GLY A 70 0.06 2.08 13.74
N GLN A 71 -0.05 2.26 12.42
CA GLN A 71 0.14 3.53 11.73
C GLN A 71 -1.13 4.37 11.66
N ILE A 72 -2.28 3.72 11.78
CA ILE A 72 -3.59 4.36 11.92
C ILE A 72 -4.40 3.62 13.00
N HIS A 73 -5.44 4.25 13.53
CA HIS A 73 -6.41 3.56 14.38
C HIS A 73 -7.85 3.94 14.02
N PRO A 74 -8.80 3.00 14.15
CA PRO A 74 -10.21 3.31 14.00
C PRO A 74 -10.70 4.13 15.19
N VAL A 75 -11.57 5.11 14.94
CA VAL A 75 -12.32 5.85 15.98
C VAL A 75 -13.82 5.51 15.99
N GLY A 76 -14.22 4.58 15.12
CA GLY A 76 -15.58 4.03 15.01
C GLY A 76 -16.29 4.42 13.71
N ARG A 77 -17.28 3.63 13.31
CA ARG A 77 -18.10 3.86 12.09
C ARG A 77 -17.28 4.07 10.80
N GLY A 78 -16.15 3.37 10.64
CA GLY A 78 -15.31 3.47 9.45
C GLY A 78 -14.45 4.73 9.37
N LEU A 79 -14.34 5.50 10.46
CA LEU A 79 -13.42 6.63 10.60
C LEU A 79 -12.05 6.16 11.10
N TYR A 80 -11.00 6.72 10.50
CA TYR A 80 -9.61 6.47 10.87
C TYR A 80 -8.89 7.76 11.24
N GLU A 81 -8.01 7.68 12.24
CA GLU A 81 -7.02 8.72 12.58
C GLU A 81 -5.61 8.17 12.37
N ILE A 82 -4.68 9.07 12.05
CA ILE A 82 -3.26 8.72 11.93
C ILE A 82 -2.55 8.76 13.28
N THR A 83 -1.69 7.78 13.54
CA THR A 83 -0.84 7.75 14.72
C THR A 83 0.46 8.52 14.50
N ASP A 84 1.23 8.76 15.56
CA ASP A 84 2.57 9.33 15.41
C ASP A 84 3.52 8.39 14.64
N ASP A 85 3.29 7.09 14.68
CA ASP A 85 4.05 6.09 13.91
C ASP A 85 3.74 6.21 12.41
N GLY A 86 2.47 6.40 12.07
CA GLY A 86 2.05 6.70 10.70
C GLY A 86 2.67 7.99 10.16
N LYS A 87 2.73 9.05 10.98
CA LYS A 87 3.39 10.31 10.61
C LYS A 87 4.90 10.13 10.35
N ARG A 88 5.59 9.36 11.21
CA ARG A 88 7.04 9.11 11.06
C ARG A 88 7.36 8.37 9.76
N ARG A 89 6.56 7.37 9.39
CA ARG A 89 6.76 6.60 8.15
C ARG A 89 6.84 7.48 6.89
N ILE A 90 6.00 8.52 6.79
CA ILE A 90 6.03 9.45 5.64
C ILE A 90 7.36 10.24 5.60
N GLY A 91 7.92 10.56 6.77
CA GLY A 91 9.20 11.25 6.89
C GLY A 91 10.38 10.36 6.47
N ASP A 92 10.37 9.09 6.87
CA ASP A 92 11.44 8.13 6.61
C ASP A 92 11.51 7.73 5.12
N ASP A 93 10.37 7.63 4.42
CA ASP A 93 10.32 7.34 2.97
C ASP A 93 10.80 8.52 2.09
N SER A 94 11.27 9.64 2.67
CA SER A 94 11.82 10.79 1.93
C SER A 94 13.36 10.83 1.94
N GLU A 95 14.00 9.88 2.62
CA GLU A 95 15.45 9.72 2.72
C GLU A 95 15.90 8.40 2.06
N THR A 96 15.60 8.21 0.78
CA THR A 96 16.21 7.15 -0.06
C THR A 96 16.54 7.64 -1.46
#